data_AF-A0AAN6MDI7-F1
#
_entry.id   AF-A0AAN6MDI7-F1
#
_cell.length_a   1.000
_cell.length_b   1.000
_cell.length_c   1.000
_cell.angle_alpha   90.00
_cell.angle_beta   90.00
_cell.angle_gamma   90.00
#
_symmetry.space_group_name_H-M   'P 1'
#
loop_
_entity.id
_entity.type
_entity.pdbx_description
1 polymer ?
#
loop_
_entity_poly.entity_id
_entity_poly.type
_entity_poly.pdbx_seq_one_letter_code
_entity_poly.pdbx_strand_id
1 'polypeptide(L)'
;QLTLERLRQKLDAGLGSKLIRRYRRLEHTSSNQWEKHAARYTVILLGALLMGTGARIKDGDLQHLRQLTLFANTGLHGPAKKQFLAALDNYQPGTPRNFMEASCYNCGKTCQDTEKALLRCAECTDGFAWFCDEDCHQNLWTTHEPNCCAARRNSRMLDI
;
A
#
# COMPACT_ATOMS: atom_id res chain seq x y z
N GLN A 1 21.82 10.49 14.45
CA GLN A 1 21.03 9.82 13.38
C GLN A 1 20.64 8.42 13.81
N LEU A 2 19.36 8.07 13.67
CA LEU A 2 18.86 6.72 13.88
C LEU A 2 19.04 5.96 12.55
N THR A 3 19.83 4.90 12.52
CA THR A 3 19.94 4.06 11.32
C THR A 3 18.70 3.18 11.19
N LEU A 4 18.35 2.77 9.96
CA LEU A 4 17.22 1.86 9.69
C LEU A 4 17.35 0.57 10.53
N GLU A 5 18.58 0.07 10.68
CA GLU A 5 18.89 -1.10 11.50
C GLU A 5 18.60 -0.88 13.00
N ARG A 6 18.99 0.25 13.56
CA ARG A 6 18.68 0.59 14.97
C ARG A 6 17.19 0.73 15.20
N LEU A 7 16.45 1.24 14.20
CA LEU A 7 14.99 1.32 14.26
C LEU A 7 14.37 -0.09 14.26
N ARG A 8 14.79 -0.95 13.33
CA ARG A 8 14.36 -2.35 13.24
C ARG A 8 14.57 -3.07 14.57
N GLN A 9 15.76 -2.97 15.16
CA GLN A 9 16.10 -3.58 16.45
C GLN A 9 15.15 -3.14 17.57
N LYS A 10 14.83 -1.84 17.66
CA LYS A 10 13.88 -1.34 18.66
C LYS A 10 12.47 -1.87 18.44
N LEU A 11 12.02 -1.93 17.19
CA LEU A 11 10.71 -2.45 16.82
C LEU A 11 10.60 -3.94 17.17
N ASP A 12 11.64 -4.71 16.84
CA ASP A 12 11.78 -6.14 17.12
C ASP A 12 11.92 -6.47 18.60
N ALA A 13 12.52 -5.57 19.39
CA ALA A 13 12.60 -5.70 20.85
C ALA A 13 11.23 -5.56 21.55
N GLY A 14 10.14 -5.37 20.80
CA GLY A 14 8.77 -5.41 21.29
C GLY A 14 8.03 -4.08 21.17
N LEU A 15 8.70 -2.99 20.77
CA LEU A 15 8.04 -1.71 20.53
C LEU A 15 6.99 -1.84 19.42
N GLY A 16 7.30 -2.54 18.33
CA GLY A 16 6.38 -2.73 17.20
C GLY A 16 5.09 -3.41 17.61
N SER A 17 5.19 -4.57 18.27
CA SER A 17 4.03 -5.29 18.80
C SER A 17 3.25 -4.48 19.85
N LYS A 18 3.93 -3.69 20.69
CA LYS A 18 3.28 -2.82 21.69
C LYS A 18 2.44 -1.74 21.02
N LEU A 19 2.96 -1.12 19.95
CA LEU A 19 2.26 -0.09 19.19
C LEU A 19 1.04 -0.66 18.47
N ILE A 20 1.19 -1.76 17.71
CA ILE A 20 0.04 -2.41 17.04
C ILE A 20 -1.05 -2.77 18.06
N ARG A 21 -0.69 -3.44 19.17
CA ARG A 21 -1.66 -3.84 20.19
C ARG A 21 -2.40 -2.65 20.79
N ARG A 22 -1.72 -1.52 21.02
CA ARG A 22 -2.34 -0.30 21.55
C ARG A 22 -3.44 0.20 20.62
N TYR A 23 -3.14 0.34 19.33
CA TYR A 23 -4.13 0.88 18.38
C TYR A 23 -5.22 -0.13 18.04
N ARG A 24 -4.91 -1.42 17.92
CA ARG A 24 -5.94 -2.48 17.80
C ARG A 24 -6.94 -2.42 18.96
N ARG A 25 -6.48 -2.18 20.19
CA ARG A 25 -7.39 -2.02 21.34
C ARG A 25 -8.31 -0.80 21.15
N LEU A 26 -7.76 0.34 20.73
CA LEU A 26 -8.53 1.56 20.49
C LEU A 26 -9.60 1.38 19.41
N GLU A 27 -9.34 0.58 18.36
CA GLU A 27 -10.33 0.22 17.34
C GLU A 27 -11.60 -0.41 17.93
N HIS A 28 -11.45 -1.16 19.03
CA HIS A 28 -12.56 -1.88 19.69
C HIS A 28 -13.16 -1.11 20.86
N THR A 29 -12.35 -0.35 21.62
CA THR A 29 -12.78 0.26 22.88
C THR A 29 -13.30 1.69 22.76
N SER A 30 -12.98 2.41 21.68
CA SER A 30 -13.51 3.77 21.52
C SER A 30 -15.03 3.72 21.30
N SER A 31 -15.78 4.65 21.88
CA SER A 31 -17.19 4.88 21.55
C SER A 31 -17.36 5.76 20.31
N ASN A 32 -16.31 6.48 19.91
CA ASN A 32 -16.31 7.43 18.81
C ASN A 32 -15.90 6.74 17.50
N GLN A 33 -16.78 6.82 16.47
CA GLN A 33 -16.51 6.22 15.16
C GLN A 33 -15.30 6.82 14.44
N TRP A 34 -15.05 8.12 14.59
CA TRP A 34 -13.87 8.79 14.05
C TRP A 34 -12.59 8.22 14.66
N GLU A 35 -12.56 8.04 15.99
CA GLU A 35 -11.40 7.47 16.67
C GLU A 35 -11.17 6.00 16.29
N LYS A 36 -12.24 5.21 16.11
CA LYS A 36 -12.11 3.85 15.56
C LYS A 36 -11.50 3.87 14.17
N HIS A 37 -11.97 4.77 13.30
CA HIS A 37 -11.44 4.92 11.94
C HIS A 37 -9.96 5.34 11.96
N ALA A 38 -9.60 6.36 12.76
CA ALA A 38 -8.23 6.81 12.93
C ALA A 38 -7.33 5.71 13.51
N ALA A 39 -7.82 4.90 14.44
CA ALA A 39 -7.08 3.77 14.99
C ALA A 39 -6.79 2.70 13.93
N ARG A 40 -7.79 2.33 13.11
CA ARG A 40 -7.61 1.39 11.97
C ARG A 40 -6.58 1.89 10.98
N TYR A 41 -6.68 3.17 10.60
CA TYR A 41 -5.72 3.80 9.70
C TYR A 41 -4.31 3.82 10.31
N THR A 42 -4.20 4.11 11.61
CA THR A 42 -2.92 4.07 12.32
C THR A 42 -2.31 2.66 12.34
N VAL A 43 -3.12 1.61 12.51
CA VAL A 43 -2.61 0.22 12.43
C VAL A 43 -2.06 -0.09 11.05
N ILE A 44 -2.69 0.37 9.96
CA ILE A 44 -2.14 0.27 8.60
C ILE A 44 -0.80 0.99 8.49
N LEU A 45 -0.71 2.24 8.97
CA LEU A 45 0.54 3.02 8.93
C LEU A 45 1.66 2.33 9.75
N LEU A 46 1.33 1.75 10.89
CA LEU A 46 2.30 0.97 11.69
C LEU A 46 2.73 -0.30 10.94
N GLY A 47 1.81 -0.98 10.26
CA GLY A 47 2.15 -2.09 9.37
C GLY A 47 3.12 -1.68 8.26
N ALA A 48 2.84 -0.56 7.59
CA ALA A 48 3.72 0.01 6.56
C ALA A 48 5.11 0.36 7.12
N LEU A 49 5.17 0.96 8.31
CA LEU A 49 6.42 1.27 9.00
C LEU A 49 7.24 0.01 9.34
N LEU A 50 6.58 -1.03 9.86
CA LEU A 50 7.24 -2.29 10.21
C LEU A 50 7.78 -2.99 8.95
N MET A 51 6.98 -3.08 7.89
CA MET A 51 7.42 -3.62 6.61
C MET A 51 8.55 -2.77 6.01
N GLY A 52 8.44 -1.44 6.06
CA GLY A 52 9.45 -0.52 5.53
C GLY A 52 10.77 -0.49 6.30
N THR A 53 10.81 -1.07 7.50
CA THR A 53 12.04 -1.25 8.28
C THR A 53 12.53 -2.70 8.26
N GLY A 54 11.77 -3.62 7.65
CA GLY A 54 12.04 -5.05 7.72
C GLY A 54 11.86 -5.64 9.13
N ALA A 55 11.14 -4.95 10.03
CA ALA A 55 10.87 -5.44 11.37
C ALA A 55 9.89 -6.61 11.34
N ARG A 56 9.96 -7.48 12.35
CA ARG A 56 9.09 -8.65 12.54
C ARG A 56 7.65 -8.22 12.86
N ILE A 57 6.71 -8.78 12.10
CA ILE A 57 5.27 -8.66 12.33
C ILE A 57 4.74 -10.05 12.67
N LYS A 58 3.91 -10.16 13.70
CA LYS A 58 3.31 -11.44 14.10
C LYS A 58 2.22 -11.85 13.11
N ASP A 59 2.02 -13.14 12.92
CA ASP A 59 1.02 -13.66 11.97
C ASP A 59 -0.39 -13.13 12.24
N GLY A 60 -0.79 -13.08 13.51
CA GLY A 60 -2.10 -12.52 13.90
C GLY A 60 -2.22 -11.00 13.68
N ASP A 61 -1.11 -10.28 13.60
CA ASP A 61 -1.10 -8.86 13.21
C ASP A 61 -1.11 -8.72 11.67
N LEU A 62 -0.41 -9.58 10.93
CA LEU A 62 -0.48 -9.64 9.46
C LEU A 62 -1.90 -9.97 8.97
N GLN A 63 -2.56 -10.93 9.59
CA GLN A 63 -3.94 -11.28 9.26
C GLN A 63 -4.89 -10.11 9.54
N HIS A 64 -4.71 -9.42 10.67
CA HIS A 64 -5.50 -8.22 11.00
C HIS A 64 -5.30 -7.11 9.96
N LEU A 65 -4.05 -6.86 9.54
CA LEU A 65 -3.73 -5.89 8.49
C LEU A 65 -4.40 -6.23 7.15
N ARG A 66 -4.42 -7.52 6.75
CA ARG A 66 -5.16 -7.98 5.56
C ARG A 66 -6.65 -7.69 5.68
N GLN A 67 -7.26 -8.03 6.82
CA GLN A 67 -8.69 -7.79 7.06
C GLN A 67 -9.04 -6.30 7.01
N LEU A 68 -8.26 -5.45 7.68
CA LEU A 68 -8.46 -4.00 7.64
C LEU A 68 -8.37 -3.47 6.20
N THR A 69 -7.37 -3.90 5.45
CA THR A 69 -7.14 -3.42 4.10
C THR A 69 -8.25 -3.85 3.15
N LEU A 70 -8.74 -5.09 3.26
CA LEU A 70 -9.79 -5.63 2.40
C LEU A 70 -11.17 -5.07 2.74
N PHE A 71 -11.55 -5.05 4.01
CA PHE A 71 -12.95 -4.91 4.43
C PHE A 71 -13.25 -3.62 5.20
N ALA A 72 -12.25 -2.99 5.82
CA ALA A 72 -12.49 -1.74 6.53
C ALA A 72 -12.47 -0.56 5.55
N ASN A 73 -13.41 0.37 5.74
CA ASN A 73 -13.31 1.68 5.13
C ASN A 73 -12.23 2.48 5.86
N THR A 74 -10.98 2.38 5.40
CA THR A 74 -9.80 3.02 6.01
C THR A 74 -9.37 4.29 5.28
N GLY A 75 -10.08 4.69 4.21
CA GLY A 75 -9.70 5.84 3.38
C GLY A 75 -8.51 5.59 2.46
N LEU A 76 -7.94 4.37 2.42
CA LEU A 76 -6.93 4.01 1.43
C LEU A 76 -7.52 4.02 0.01
N HIS A 77 -6.96 4.86 -0.85
CA HIS A 77 -7.28 4.87 -2.27
C HIS A 77 -6.89 3.56 -2.96
N GLY A 78 -7.58 3.20 -4.05
CA GLY A 78 -7.44 1.92 -4.75
C GLY A 78 -5.99 1.48 -5.01
N PRO A 79 -5.12 2.32 -5.62
CA PRO A 79 -3.72 1.99 -5.83
C PRO A 79 -2.94 1.73 -4.53
N ALA A 80 -3.11 2.58 -3.51
CA ALA A 80 -2.46 2.42 -2.21
C ALA A 80 -2.91 1.13 -1.51
N LYS A 81 -4.20 0.79 -1.60
CA LYS A 81 -4.75 -0.47 -1.09
C LYS A 81 -4.10 -1.68 -1.77
N LYS A 82 -3.99 -1.66 -3.10
CA LYS A 82 -3.34 -2.73 -3.87
C LYS A 82 -1.86 -2.88 -3.51
N GLN A 83 -1.12 -1.76 -3.45
CA GLN A 83 0.30 -1.77 -3.08
C GLN A 83 0.52 -2.34 -1.67
N PHE A 84 -0.34 -1.97 -0.72
CA PHE A 84 -0.25 -2.47 0.65
C PHE A 84 -0.60 -3.97 0.75
N LEU A 85 -1.61 -4.45 0.01
CA LEU A 85 -1.92 -5.88 -0.06
C LEU A 85 -0.76 -6.68 -0.67
N ALA A 86 -0.19 -6.21 -1.78
CA ALA A 86 0.98 -6.85 -2.38
C ALA A 86 2.17 -6.90 -1.41
N ALA A 87 2.39 -5.84 -0.64
CA ALA A 87 3.42 -5.82 0.40
C ALA A 87 3.16 -6.83 1.52
N LEU A 88 1.90 -7.01 1.94
CA LEU A 88 1.53 -8.03 2.93
C LEU A 88 1.74 -9.46 2.40
N ASP A 89 1.44 -9.71 1.13
CA ASP A 89 1.55 -11.04 0.51
C ASP A 89 2.98 -11.44 0.18
N ASN A 90 3.87 -10.47 -0.03
CA ASN A 90 5.31 -10.69 -0.27
C ASN A 90 6.17 -10.31 0.95
N TYR A 91 5.55 -10.12 2.12
CA TYR A 91 6.27 -9.71 3.33
C TYR A 91 7.30 -10.76 3.75
N GLN A 92 8.54 -10.30 3.94
CA GLN A 92 9.64 -11.11 4.47
C GLN A 92 10.32 -10.36 5.62
N PRO A 93 10.36 -10.93 6.84
CA PRO A 93 11.10 -10.35 7.94
C PRO A 93 12.58 -10.13 7.59
N GLY A 94 13.12 -8.97 7.96
CA GLY A 94 14.49 -8.59 7.67
C GLY A 94 14.68 -7.90 6.32
N THR A 95 13.70 -7.96 5.41
CA THR A 95 13.74 -7.32 4.09
C THR A 95 12.84 -6.07 4.09
N PRO A 96 13.41 -4.85 4.07
CA PRO A 96 12.62 -3.63 4.03
C PRO A 96 11.78 -3.50 2.74
N ARG A 97 10.55 -3.01 2.88
CA ARG A 97 9.67 -2.64 1.76
C ARG A 97 9.79 -1.15 1.43
N ASN A 98 10.03 -0.81 0.17
CA ASN A 98 10.03 0.59 -0.26
C ASN A 98 8.64 1.01 -0.76
N PHE A 99 7.83 1.66 0.08
CA PHE A 99 6.51 2.16 -0.36
C PHE A 99 6.58 3.40 -1.27
N MET A 100 7.75 4.02 -1.42
CA MET A 100 7.95 5.18 -2.29
C MET A 100 8.32 4.79 -3.73
N GLU A 101 8.59 3.51 -3.99
CA GLU A 101 8.87 3.04 -5.35
C GLU A 101 7.57 2.86 -6.16
N ALA A 102 7.72 2.87 -7.49
CA ALA A 102 6.60 2.61 -8.38
C ALA A 102 6.04 1.20 -8.13
N SER A 103 4.70 1.10 -8.11
CA SER A 103 3.99 -0.17 -8.00
C SER A 103 3.01 -0.31 -9.15
N CYS A 104 2.71 -1.55 -9.52
CA CYS A 104 1.73 -1.84 -10.54
C CYS A 104 0.35 -1.32 -10.11
N TYR A 105 -0.29 -0.50 -10.94
CA TYR A 105 -1.61 0.07 -10.66
C TYR A 105 -2.71 -0.99 -10.59
N ASN A 106 -2.48 -2.14 -11.22
CA ASN A 106 -3.43 -3.24 -11.22
C ASN A 106 -3.30 -4.16 -9.99
N CYS A 107 -2.09 -4.64 -9.69
CA CYS A 107 -1.87 -5.66 -8.66
C CYS A 107 -1.06 -5.18 -7.45
N GLY A 108 -0.52 -3.95 -7.49
CA GLY A 108 0.24 -3.35 -6.38
C GLY A 108 1.67 -3.85 -6.23
N LYS A 109 2.10 -4.83 -7.02
CA LYS A 109 3.46 -5.39 -6.96
C LYS A 109 4.50 -4.37 -7.42
N THR A 110 5.69 -4.43 -6.83
CA THR A 110 6.85 -3.62 -7.23
C THR A 110 7.90 -4.49 -7.91
N CYS A 111 9.02 -3.87 -8.33
CA CYS A 111 10.18 -4.61 -8.84
C CYS A 111 10.73 -5.59 -7.80
N GLN A 112 10.61 -5.28 -6.51
CA GLN A 112 11.01 -6.17 -5.41
C GLN A 112 10.21 -7.49 -5.39
N ASP A 113 8.93 -7.46 -5.81
CA ASP A 113 8.04 -8.64 -5.78
C ASP A 113 8.16 -9.51 -7.03
N THR A 114 8.66 -8.95 -8.12
CA THR A 114 8.60 -9.58 -9.45
C THR A 114 9.97 -9.80 -10.07
N GLU A 115 11.02 -9.20 -9.51
CA GLU A 115 12.38 -9.14 -10.06
C GLU A 115 12.43 -8.56 -11.50
N LYS A 116 11.38 -7.84 -11.91
CA LYS A 116 11.22 -7.25 -13.24
C LYS A 116 10.94 -5.76 -13.11
N ALA A 117 11.50 -4.99 -14.03
CA ALA A 117 11.16 -3.58 -14.15
C ALA A 117 9.68 -3.43 -14.56
N LEU A 118 8.97 -2.51 -13.93
CA LEU A 118 7.60 -2.18 -14.33
C LEU A 118 7.60 -1.44 -15.67
N LEU A 119 6.59 -1.74 -16.49
CA LEU A 119 6.30 -1.04 -17.73
C LEU A 119 5.50 0.22 -17.42
N ARG A 120 5.89 1.33 -18.03
CA ARG A 120 5.14 2.59 -17.95
C ARG A 120 4.13 2.66 -19.08
N CYS A 121 2.93 3.15 -18.80
CA CYS A 121 1.98 3.49 -19.86
C CYS A 121 2.57 4.60 -20.75
N ALA A 122 2.68 4.34 -22.06
CA ALA A 122 3.24 5.29 -23.01
C ALA A 122 2.36 6.54 -23.23
N GLU A 123 1.05 6.36 -23.05
CA GLU A 123 0.02 7.38 -23.28
C GLU A 123 -0.19 8.34 -22.09
N CYS A 124 0.33 7.97 -20.90
CA CYS A 124 0.33 8.85 -19.74
C CYS A 124 1.49 9.85 -19.82
N THR A 125 1.24 11.05 -20.34
CA THR A 125 2.25 12.10 -20.45
C THR A 125 2.87 12.54 -19.13
N ASP A 126 2.14 12.38 -18.02
CA ASP A 126 2.66 12.73 -16.69
C ASP A 126 3.24 11.52 -15.94
N GLY A 127 3.32 10.35 -16.59
CA GLY A 127 4.14 9.23 -16.15
C GLY A 127 3.69 8.50 -14.88
N PHE A 128 2.43 8.61 -14.48
CA PHE A 128 1.98 8.07 -13.20
C PHE A 128 1.60 6.58 -13.21
N ALA A 129 1.23 5.99 -14.36
CA ALA A 129 0.74 4.61 -14.40
C ALA A 129 1.82 3.59 -14.78
N TRP A 130 2.03 2.61 -13.90
CA TRP A 130 3.00 1.52 -14.04
C TRP A 130 2.31 0.17 -13.97
N PHE A 131 2.82 -0.81 -14.70
CA PHE A 131 2.25 -2.16 -14.82
C PHE A 131 3.34 -3.23 -14.82
N CYS A 132 3.02 -4.43 -14.32
CA CYS A 132 3.96 -5.56 -14.40
C CYS A 132 4.16 -6.01 -15.85
N ASP A 133 3.07 -6.03 -16.62
CA ASP A 133 2.95 -6.57 -17.97
C ASP A 133 1.70 -6.00 -18.65
N GLU A 134 1.50 -6.38 -19.92
CA GLU A 134 0.33 -5.99 -20.71
C GLU A 134 -0.97 -6.53 -20.10
N ASP A 135 -0.95 -7.73 -19.51
CA ASP A 135 -2.14 -8.30 -18.87
C ASP A 135 -2.62 -7.43 -17.70
N CYS A 136 -1.70 -6.94 -16.86
CA CYS A 136 -2.03 -5.99 -15.81
C CYS A 136 -2.55 -4.66 -16.35
N HIS A 137 -2.02 -4.19 -17.48
CA HIS A 137 -2.49 -2.98 -18.13
C HIS A 137 -3.94 -3.14 -18.65
N GLN A 138 -4.20 -4.20 -19.42
CA GLN A 138 -5.52 -4.50 -19.98
C GLN A 138 -6.58 -4.74 -18.91
N ASN A 139 -6.25 -5.48 -17.85
CA ASN A 139 -7.17 -5.75 -16.74
C ASN A 139 -7.62 -4.49 -15.99
N LEU A 140 -6.82 -3.42 -16.02
CA LEU A 140 -7.18 -2.14 -15.41
C LEU A 140 -7.70 -1.12 -16.42
N TRP A 141 -7.68 -1.42 -17.72
CA TRP A 141 -7.89 -0.45 -18.78
C TRP A 141 -9.20 0.34 -18.60
N THR A 142 -10.31 -0.34 -18.33
CA THR A 142 -11.63 0.30 -18.14
C THR A 142 -11.66 1.38 -17.06
N THR A 143 -10.82 1.25 -16.03
CA THR A 143 -10.71 2.23 -14.93
C THR A 143 -9.55 3.21 -15.14
N HIS A 144 -8.52 2.78 -15.86
CA HIS A 144 -7.34 3.58 -16.18
C HIS A 144 -7.64 4.59 -17.29
N GLU A 145 -8.30 4.17 -18.36
CA GLU A 145 -8.57 4.94 -19.58
C GLU A 145 -9.11 6.35 -19.31
N PRO A 146 -10.16 6.56 -18.47
CA PRO A 146 -10.68 7.90 -18.22
C PRO A 146 -9.67 8.88 -17.60
N ASN A 147 -8.65 8.33 -16.94
CA ASN A 147 -7.59 9.07 -16.27
C ASN A 147 -6.27 9.06 -17.06
N CYS A 148 -6.22 8.37 -18.20
CA CYS A 148 -5.06 8.33 -19.07
C CYS A 148 -4.97 9.65 -19.87
N CYS A 149 -3.80 10.28 -19.88
CA CYS A 149 -3.61 11.61 -20.48
C CYS A 149 -3.93 11.64 -22.00
N ALA A 150 -3.83 10.51 -22.71
CA ALA A 150 -4.27 10.41 -24.10
C ALA A 150 -5.80 10.46 -24.26
N ALA A 151 -6.57 9.82 -23.38
CA ALA A 151 -8.04 9.88 -23.39
C ALA A 151 -8.56 11.29 -23.04
N ARG A 152 -7.80 12.06 -22.25
CA ARG A 152 -8.08 13.48 -21.98
C ARG A 152 -7.85 14.42 -23.16
N ARG A 153 -7.10 13.99 -24.19
CA ARG A 153 -6.92 14.78 -25.43
C ARG A 153 -8.09 14.61 -26.40
N ASN A 154 -8.74 13.44 -26.42
CA ASN A 154 -9.93 13.20 -27.25
C ASN A 154 -11.24 13.72 -26.63
N SER A 155 -11.24 14.09 -25.35
CA SER A 155 -12.44 14.60 -24.65
C SER A 155 -12.49 16.14 -24.52
N ARG A 156 -11.53 16.87 -25.11
CA ARG A 156 -11.53 18.35 -25.21
C ARG A 156 -11.96 18.88 -26.58
N MET A 157 -12.87 18.17 -27.26
CA MET A 157 -13.58 18.71 -28.41
C MET A 157 -15.07 18.41 -28.29
N LEU A 158 -15.69 19.00 -27.27
CA LEU A 158 -17.08 19.43 -27.32
C LEU A 158 -17.08 20.90 -26.92
N ASP A 159 -16.59 21.73 -27.84
CA ASP A 159 -17.09 23.10 -27.99
C ASP A 159 -18.34 23.00 -28.87
N ILE A 160 -19.51 23.08 -28.24
CA ILE A 160 -20.79 23.75 -28.62
C ILE A 160 -21.78 23.48 -27.49
#